data_AF-L9WVA7-F1
#
_entry.id   AF-L9WVA7-F1
#
_cell.length_a   1.000
_cell.length_b   1.000
_cell.length_c   1.000
_cell.angle_alpha   90.00
_cell.angle_beta   90.00
_cell.angle_gamma   90.00
#
_symmetry.space_group_name_H-M   'P 1'
#
loop_
_entity.id
_entity.type
_entity.pdbx_description
1 polymer ?
#
loop_
_entity_poly.entity_id
_entity_poly.type
_entity_poly.pdbx_seq_one_letter_code
_entity_poly.pdbx_strand_id
1 'polypeptide(L)'
;MTDSDNGDEPKSINIEVSGAEKKRYVSVEMPYNQYERLDELKNRNGLTWRGLLMHTHRSLGSPEAEGDGQYEQLNATRQHHGFTWKGMLLYAARDLEDE
;
A
#
# COMPACT_ATOMS: atom_id res chain seq x y z
N MET A 1 36.30 7.36 11.66
CA MET A 1 35.39 6.69 10.74
C MET A 1 34.03 6.78 11.39
N THR A 2 33.18 7.69 10.92
CA THR A 2 31.77 7.76 11.35
C THR A 2 31.05 6.70 10.55
N ASP A 3 30.76 5.56 11.18
CA ASP A 3 29.75 4.63 10.70
C ASP A 3 28.42 5.39 10.75
N SER A 4 28.02 5.95 9.61
CA SER A 4 26.70 6.50 9.41
C SER A 4 25.72 5.34 9.51
N ASP A 5 25.10 5.23 10.67
CA ASP A 5 23.97 4.35 10.97
C ASP A 5 22.77 4.76 10.10
N ASN A 6 22.85 4.42 8.81
CA ASN A 6 21.81 4.68 7.81
C ASN A 6 20.62 3.70 7.93
N GLY A 7 20.55 2.92 9.03
CA GLY A 7 19.52 1.91 9.27
C GLY A 7 18.14 2.47 9.63
N ASP A 8 18.07 3.76 10.01
CA ASP A 8 16.85 4.37 10.55
C ASP A 8 16.18 5.40 9.61
N GLU A 9 16.72 5.65 8.42
CA GLU A 9 16.10 6.62 7.51
C GLU A 9 14.77 6.09 6.94
N PRO A 10 13.69 6.90 7.00
CA PRO A 10 12.41 6.49 6.44
C PRO A 10 12.52 6.27 4.93
N LYS A 11 11.79 5.28 4.43
CA LYS A 11 11.69 4.97 3.00
C LYS A 11 10.33 5.36 2.45
N SER A 12 10.36 5.82 1.21
CA SER A 12 9.15 6.22 0.47
C SER A 12 8.79 5.18 -0.58
N ILE A 13 7.53 4.77 -0.58
CA ILE A 13 6.92 3.92 -1.61
C ILE A 13 6.10 4.81 -2.52
N ASN A 14 6.42 4.83 -3.80
CA ASN A 14 5.68 5.59 -4.82
C ASN A 14 4.96 4.61 -5.75
N ILE A 15 3.64 4.70 -5.80
CA ILE A 15 2.76 3.75 -6.49
C ILE A 15 1.98 4.51 -7.56
N GLU A 16 2.16 4.11 -8.81
CA GLU A 16 1.32 4.56 -9.92
C GLU A 16 0.05 3.72 -10.01
N VAL A 17 -1.10 4.39 -10.04
CA VAL A 17 -2.44 3.79 -10.09
C VAL A 17 -3.24 4.41 -11.21
N SER A 18 -3.91 3.60 -12.01
CA SER A 18 -4.85 4.08 -13.02
C SER A 18 -6.08 4.68 -12.34
N GLY A 19 -6.32 5.97 -12.52
CA GLY A 19 -7.60 6.60 -12.21
C GLY A 19 -8.52 6.64 -13.42
N ALA A 20 -9.78 7.00 -13.21
CA ALA A 20 -10.81 7.03 -14.24
C ALA A 20 -10.45 7.91 -15.44
N GLU A 21 -9.89 9.10 -15.19
CA GLU A 21 -9.53 10.07 -16.25
C GLU A 21 -8.03 10.12 -16.56
N LYS A 22 -7.19 9.79 -15.56
CA LYS A 22 -5.72 9.91 -15.66
C LYS A 22 -5.01 9.04 -14.64
N LYS A 23 -3.72 8.84 -14.87
CA LYS A 23 -2.82 8.24 -13.88
C LYS A 23 -2.77 9.08 -12.60
N ARG A 24 -2.76 8.39 -11.47
CA ARG A 24 -2.65 8.94 -10.12
C ARG A 24 -1.45 8.32 -9.42
N TYR A 25 -0.94 9.02 -8.42
CA TYR A 25 0.21 8.58 -7.64
C TYR A 25 -0.14 8.57 -6.16
N VAL A 26 0.28 7.50 -5.50
CA VAL A 26 0.22 7.34 -4.05
C VAL A 26 1.65 7.30 -3.54
N SER A 27 1.99 8.19 -2.61
CA SER A 27 3.28 8.19 -1.92
C SER A 27 3.06 7.85 -0.45
N VAL A 28 3.86 6.92 0.06
CA VAL A 28 3.81 6.48 1.46
C VAL A 28 5.20 6.50 2.05
N GLU A 29 5.39 7.28 3.12
CA GLU A 29 6.61 7.25 3.92
C GLU A 29 6.43 6.35 5.13
N MET A 30 7.44 5.53 5.42
CA MET A 30 7.45 4.67 6.59
C MET A 30 8.87 4.38 7.09
N PRO A 31 9.01 3.98 8.36
CA PRO A 31 10.29 3.53 8.90
C PRO A 31 10.91 2.39 8.07
N TYR A 32 12.24 2.35 8.00
CA TYR A 32 12.98 1.38 7.20
C TYR A 32 12.58 -0.07 7.50
N ASN A 33 12.47 -0.44 8.78
CA ASN A 33 12.07 -1.79 9.20
C ASN A 33 10.66 -2.19 8.71
N GLN A 34 9.72 -1.25 8.67
CA GLN A 34 8.38 -1.50 8.14
C GLN A 34 8.42 -1.68 6.63
N TYR A 35 9.22 -0.85 5.94
CA TYR A 35 9.43 -0.95 4.50
C TYR A 35 10.03 -2.31 4.13
N GLU A 36 11.11 -2.71 4.80
CA GLU A 36 11.83 -3.97 4.52
C GLU A 36 10.91 -5.18 4.71
N ARG A 37 10.24 -5.26 5.87
CA ARG A 37 9.26 -6.32 6.14
C ARG A 37 8.17 -6.40 5.06
N LEU A 38 7.64 -5.25 4.68
CA LEU A 38 6.62 -5.16 3.64
C LEU A 38 7.16 -5.54 2.25
N ASP A 39 8.41 -5.21 1.94
CA ASP A 39 9.04 -5.55 0.65
C ASP A 39 9.28 -7.06 0.54
N GLU A 40 9.79 -7.68 1.61
CA GLU A 40 9.94 -9.13 1.71
C GLU A 40 8.59 -9.85 1.57
N LEU A 41 7.57 -9.39 2.29
CA LEU A 41 6.21 -9.92 2.22
C LEU A 41 5.60 -9.77 0.82
N LYS A 42 5.81 -8.62 0.18
CA LYS A 42 5.40 -8.38 -1.20
C LYS A 42 6.10 -9.38 -2.13
N ASN A 43 7.41 -9.56 -1.98
CA ASN A 43 8.22 -10.40 -2.86
C ASN A 43 7.87 -11.89 -2.70
N ARG A 44 7.72 -12.39 -1.47
CA ARG A 44 7.38 -13.81 -1.20
C ARG A 44 6.00 -14.20 -1.76
N ASN A 45 5.06 -13.24 -1.80
CA ASN A 45 3.72 -13.44 -2.33
C ASN A 45 3.60 -13.10 -3.84
N GLY A 46 4.70 -12.71 -4.50
CA GLY A 46 4.67 -12.33 -5.92
C GLY A 46 3.82 -11.09 -6.22
N LEU A 47 3.66 -10.19 -5.26
CA LEU A 47 2.82 -9.00 -5.37
C LEU A 47 3.62 -7.75 -5.78
N THR A 48 2.88 -6.69 -6.12
CA THR A 48 3.43 -5.33 -6.26
C THR A 48 2.92 -4.46 -5.11
N TRP A 49 3.48 -3.27 -4.91
CA TRP A 49 2.95 -2.31 -3.94
C TRP A 49 1.48 -1.96 -4.20
N ARG A 50 1.12 -1.78 -5.47
CA ARG A 50 -0.28 -1.64 -5.91
C ARG A 50 -1.07 -2.92 -5.63
N GLY A 51 -0.47 -4.09 -5.84
CA GLY A 51 -1.05 -5.39 -5.53
C GLY A 51 -1.46 -5.51 -4.07
N LEU A 52 -0.63 -5.06 -3.13
CA LEU A 52 -0.97 -5.03 -1.70
C LEU A 52 -2.15 -4.11 -1.41
N LEU A 53 -2.22 -2.92 -2.03
CA LEU A 53 -3.38 -2.05 -1.89
C LEU A 53 -4.67 -2.71 -2.43
N MET A 54 -4.57 -3.36 -3.59
CA MET A 54 -5.70 -4.07 -4.20
C MET A 54 -6.12 -5.30 -3.40
N HIS A 55 -5.17 -5.97 -2.73
CA HIS A 55 -5.44 -7.05 -1.80
C HIS A 55 -6.33 -6.56 -0.67
N THR A 56 -5.92 -5.49 0.03
CA THR A 56 -6.73 -4.86 1.09
C THR A 56 -8.12 -4.47 0.61
N HIS A 57 -8.23 -3.88 -0.58
CA HIS A 57 -9.53 -3.55 -1.18
C HIS A 57 -10.44 -4.78 -1.35
N ARG A 58 -9.89 -5.90 -1.82
CA ARG A 58 -10.64 -7.16 -1.98
C ARG A 58 -10.99 -7.80 -0.64
N SER A 59 -10.05 -7.84 0.30
CA SER A 59 -10.25 -8.48 1.61
C SER A 59 -11.30 -7.77 2.46
N LEU A 60 -11.32 -6.43 2.43
CA LEU A 60 -12.28 -5.66 3.23
C LEU A 60 -13.68 -5.60 2.62
N GLY A 61 -13.77 -5.77 1.30
CA GLY A 61 -14.95 -5.33 0.55
C GLY A 61 -15.10 -3.81 0.60
N SER A 62 -15.57 -3.21 -0.47
CA SER A 62 -15.79 -1.77 -0.54
C SER A 62 -17.10 -1.48 -1.25
N PRO A 63 -17.79 -0.39 -0.89
CA PRO A 63 -18.89 0.11 -1.72
C PRO A 63 -18.40 0.32 -3.15
N GLU A 64 -19.30 0.11 -4.12
CA GLU A 64 -19.07 0.46 -5.53
C GLU A 64 -18.61 1.92 -5.60
N ALA A 65 -17.41 2.13 -6.11
CA ALA A 65 -16.90 3.48 -6.34
C ALA A 65 -17.58 4.06 -7.59
N GLU A 66 -17.95 5.33 -7.54
CA GLU A 66 -18.36 6.07 -8.75
C GLU A 66 -17.12 6.28 -9.63
N GLY A 67 -16.87 5.33 -10.54
CA GLY A 67 -15.78 5.38 -11.52
C GLY A 67 -15.04 4.06 -11.69
N ASP A 68 -14.68 3.75 -12.94
CA ASP A 68 -14.02 2.49 -13.32
C ASP A 68 -12.52 2.43 -12.98
N GLY A 69 -11.97 3.50 -12.37
CA GLY A 69 -10.56 3.62 -12.06
C GLY A 69 -10.16 2.90 -10.76
N GLN A 70 -9.00 2.23 -10.79
CA GLN A 70 -8.43 1.58 -9.60
C GLN A 70 -8.14 2.58 -8.47
N TYR A 71 -7.73 3.80 -8.81
CA TYR A 71 -7.49 4.83 -7.80
C TYR A 71 -8.76 5.19 -7.06
N GLU A 72 -9.87 5.40 -7.77
CA GLU A 72 -11.17 5.73 -7.19
C GLU A 72 -11.68 4.59 -6.29
N GLN A 73 -11.54 3.34 -6.73
CA GLN A 73 -11.86 2.16 -5.92
C GLN A 73 -11.03 2.09 -4.63
N LEU A 74 -9.70 2.19 -4.75
CA LEU A 74 -8.78 2.18 -3.60
C LEU A 74 -9.06 3.35 -2.64
N ASN A 75 -9.34 4.54 -3.17
CA ASN A 75 -9.63 5.72 -2.37
C ASN A 75 -10.99 5.62 -1.67
N ALA A 76 -12.00 5.04 -2.32
CA ALA A 76 -13.31 4.78 -1.71
C ALA A 76 -13.18 3.80 -0.54
N THR A 77 -12.44 2.70 -0.72
CA THR A 77 -12.13 1.76 0.38
C THR A 77 -11.41 2.45 1.53
N ARG A 78 -10.37 3.22 1.19
CA ARG A 78 -9.59 3.97 2.16
C ARG A 78 -10.46 4.90 3.00
N GLN A 79 -11.35 5.66 2.35
CA GLN A 79 -12.24 6.59 3.02
C GLN A 79 -13.31 5.87 3.84
N HIS A 80 -13.94 4.83 3.27
CA HIS A 80 -15.02 4.09 3.92
C HIS A 80 -14.57 3.41 5.22
N HIS A 81 -13.38 2.80 5.21
CA HIS A 81 -12.83 2.09 6.37
C HIS A 81 -11.90 2.95 7.24
N GLY A 82 -11.75 4.24 6.93
CA GLY A 82 -10.94 5.17 7.73
C GLY A 82 -9.43 4.90 7.70
N PHE A 83 -8.92 4.29 6.62
CA PHE A 83 -7.49 4.01 6.47
C PHE A 83 -6.68 5.20 5.94
N THR A 84 -5.38 5.14 6.17
CA THR A 84 -4.38 5.82 5.33
C THR A 84 -3.86 4.85 4.26
N TRP A 85 -3.17 5.34 3.24
CA TRP A 85 -2.50 4.46 2.27
C TRP A 85 -1.51 3.50 2.95
N LYS A 86 -0.75 4.02 3.93
CA LYS A 86 0.10 3.22 4.82
C LYS A 86 -0.70 2.16 5.57
N GLY A 87 -1.83 2.56 6.16
CA GLY A 87 -2.73 1.67 6.88
C GLY A 87 -3.23 0.53 6.00
N MET A 88 -3.58 0.81 4.74
CA MET A 88 -3.97 -0.24 3.80
C MET A 88 -2.84 -1.21 3.48
N LEU A 89 -1.59 -0.74 3.32
CA LEU A 89 -0.43 -1.63 3.11
C LEU A 89 -0.17 -2.52 4.34
N LEU A 90 -0.26 -1.94 5.54
CA LEU A 90 -0.07 -2.69 6.78
C LEU A 90 -1.21 -3.68 7.04
N TYR A 91 -2.44 -3.35 6.63
CA TYR A 91 -3.56 -4.28 6.66
C TYR A 91 -3.27 -5.50 5.78
N ALA A 92 -2.86 -5.29 4.52
CA ALA A 92 -2.51 -6.39 3.62
C ALA A 92 -1.40 -7.27 4.21
N ALA A 93 -0.40 -6.67 4.85
CA ALA A 93 0.67 -7.42 5.48
C ALA A 93 0.18 -8.36 6.58
N ARG A 94 -0.69 -7.86 7.47
CA ARG A 94 -1.31 -8.67 8.51
C ARG A 94 -2.12 -9.80 7.89
N ASP A 95 -2.98 -9.48 6.92
CA ASP A 95 -3.86 -10.44 6.25
C ASP A 95 -3.06 -11.58 5.59
N LEU A 96 -1.98 -11.25 4.87
CA LEU A 96 -1.09 -12.21 4.19
C LEU A 96 -0.08 -12.92 5.11
N GLU A 97 0.00 -12.55 6.39
CA GLU A 97 0.77 -13.27 7.40
C GLU A 97 -0.10 -14.26 8.16
N ASP A 98 -1.41 -14.03 8.19
CA ASP A 98 -2.40 -14.87 8.85
C ASP A 98 -2.95 -16.00 7.93
N GLU A 99 -2.58 -16.01 6.63
CA GLU A 99 -2.86 -17.06 5.63
C GLU A 99 -1.83 -18.21 5.63
#